data_AF-A0A7Y9T2E9-F1
#
_entry.id   AF-A0A7Y9T2E9-F1
#
_cell.length_a   1.000
_cell.length_b   1.000
_cell.length_c   1.000
_cell.angle_alpha   90.00
_cell.angle_beta   90.00
_cell.angle_gamma   90.00
#
_symmetry.space_group_name_H-M   'P 1'
#
loop_
_entity.id
_entity.type
_entity.pdbx_description
1 polymer ?
#
loop_
_entity_poly.entity_id
_entity_poly.type
_entity_poly.pdbx_seq_one_letter_code
_entity_poly.pdbx_strand_id
1 'polypeptide(L)'
;MTSLWLNGATIKNLRDERESWPSAGGLHLDGLQYEELTLHSVRTDADRGNNSLGREHPLKIEDRVEWLQLQPSSDQVEPQPWMQLAALLRAKGDEDGAKRILFELRRAQAKSANQTVRVWKIGFARLQQQPLWVLLPIALTTLLASCLFWCASARGAMAPTNKEAYLAWSTGAPLNTVYPRFNPFFYSLENDLPLVKFGLDDKWAPDQTYKPKD
;
A
#
# COMPACT_ATOMS: atom_id res chain seq x y z
N MET A 1 -16.28 1.59 35.11
CA MET A 1 -15.85 1.20 33.75
C MET A 1 -16.93 0.31 33.18
N THR A 2 -17.57 0.72 32.09
CA THR A 2 -18.59 -0.07 31.41
C THR A 2 -17.90 -0.96 30.39
N SER A 3 -18.22 -2.26 30.40
CA SER A 3 -17.77 -3.22 29.39
C SER A 3 -18.98 -3.75 28.63
N LEU A 4 -18.83 -3.90 27.31
CA LEU A 4 -19.84 -4.38 26.39
C LEU A 4 -19.34 -5.66 25.74
N TRP A 5 -20.07 -6.75 25.98
CA TRP A 5 -19.75 -8.08 25.50
C TRP A 5 -20.78 -8.51 24.47
N LEU A 6 -20.36 -8.68 23.22
CA LEU A 6 -21.19 -9.10 22.10
C LEU A 6 -20.66 -10.39 21.44
N ASN A 7 -19.84 -11.15 22.16
CA ASN A 7 -19.21 -12.35 21.64
C ASN A 7 -20.26 -13.39 21.21
N GLY A 8 -20.13 -13.91 20.00
CA GLY A 8 -21.03 -14.90 19.40
C GLY A 8 -22.45 -14.40 19.11
N ALA A 9 -22.74 -13.11 19.30
CA ALA A 9 -24.06 -12.57 19.03
C ALA A 9 -24.34 -12.50 17.52
N THR A 10 -25.58 -12.75 17.12
CA THR A 10 -26.07 -12.50 15.75
C THR A 10 -27.18 -11.46 15.83
N ILE A 11 -26.95 -10.30 15.24
CA ILE A 11 -27.82 -9.13 15.36
C ILE A 11 -28.19 -8.66 13.96
N LYS A 12 -29.48 -8.48 13.66
CA LYS A 12 -29.86 -7.98 12.34
C LYS A 12 -29.32 -6.56 12.10
N ASN A 13 -29.72 -5.61 12.95
CA ASN A 13 -29.22 -4.24 12.89
C ASN A 13 -28.63 -3.86 14.25
N LEU A 14 -27.32 -3.63 14.29
CA LEU A 14 -26.63 -3.07 15.45
C LEU A 14 -26.73 -1.55 15.37
N ARG A 15 -27.57 -0.99 16.23
CA ARG A 15 -27.72 0.46 16.37
C ARG A 15 -26.90 0.94 17.54
N ASP A 16 -26.03 1.91 17.30
CA ASP A 16 -25.15 2.44 18.32
C ASP A 16 -25.18 3.96 18.40
N GLU A 17 -24.82 4.48 19.57
CA GLU A 17 -24.63 5.91 19.82
C GLU A 17 -23.19 6.08 20.32
N ARG A 18 -22.46 7.09 19.81
CA ARG A 18 -21.04 7.28 20.11
C ARG A 18 -20.81 7.49 21.61
N GLU A 19 -21.74 8.15 22.28
CA GLU A 19 -21.75 8.43 23.72
C GLU A 19 -22.02 7.17 24.56
N SER A 20 -22.59 6.13 23.96
CA SER A 20 -22.88 4.85 24.61
C SER A 20 -21.73 3.84 24.51
N TRP A 21 -20.69 4.16 23.72
CA TRP A 21 -19.55 3.28 23.55
C TRP A 21 -18.79 3.07 24.87
N PRO A 22 -18.30 1.84 25.13
CA PRO A 22 -17.51 1.57 26.32
C PRO A 22 -16.17 2.33 26.28
N SER A 23 -15.54 2.48 27.44
CA SER A 23 -14.16 2.97 27.49
C SER A 23 -13.21 2.03 26.74
N ALA A 24 -12.07 2.55 26.26
CA ALA A 24 -11.06 1.75 25.58
C ALA A 24 -10.67 0.48 26.39
N GLY A 25 -10.61 -0.66 25.70
CA GLY A 25 -10.43 -1.99 26.30
C GLY A 25 -11.72 -2.65 26.81
N GLY A 26 -12.86 -1.97 26.75
CA GLY A 26 -14.15 -2.46 27.26
C GLY A 26 -15.08 -3.05 26.21
N LEU A 27 -14.67 -3.16 24.94
CA LEU A 27 -15.48 -3.71 23.86
C LEU A 27 -14.99 -5.12 23.50
N HIS A 28 -15.87 -6.12 23.51
CA HIS A 28 -15.54 -7.50 23.11
C HIS A 28 -16.50 -7.97 22.02
N LEU A 29 -15.97 -8.30 20.84
CA LEU A 29 -16.74 -8.57 19.61
C LEU A 29 -16.46 -9.94 19.00
N ASP A 30 -15.87 -10.88 19.73
CA ASP A 30 -15.43 -12.15 19.17
C ASP A 30 -16.60 -12.98 18.62
N GLY A 31 -16.67 -13.15 17.30
CA GLY A 31 -17.75 -13.90 16.64
C GLY A 31 -19.06 -13.13 16.50
N LEU A 32 -19.07 -11.81 16.73
CA LEU A 32 -20.23 -10.96 16.47
C LEU A 32 -20.53 -10.94 14.96
N GLN A 33 -21.79 -11.20 14.61
CA GLN A 33 -22.31 -11.07 13.25
C GLN A 33 -23.43 -10.04 13.20
N TYR A 34 -23.37 -9.13 12.23
CA TYR A 34 -24.44 -8.16 11.97
C TYR A 34 -24.68 -7.92 10.47
N GLU A 35 -25.95 -7.71 10.10
CA GLU A 35 -26.33 -7.37 8.72
C GLU A 35 -26.28 -5.86 8.46
N GLU A 36 -26.51 -5.05 9.49
CA GLU A 36 -26.55 -3.59 9.40
C GLU A 36 -25.94 -2.96 10.66
N LEU A 37 -25.29 -1.80 10.49
CA LEU A 37 -24.57 -1.09 11.55
C LEU A 37 -24.80 0.42 11.42
N THR A 38 -25.75 0.96 12.17
CA THR A 38 -26.20 2.36 12.06
C THR A 38 -25.84 3.17 13.30
N LEU A 39 -25.16 4.29 13.09
CA LEU A 39 -24.81 5.23 14.14
C LEU A 39 -25.92 6.26 14.27
N HIS A 40 -26.45 6.44 15.48
CA HIS A 40 -27.44 7.45 15.80
C HIS A 40 -26.85 8.51 16.73
N SER A 41 -27.39 9.73 16.65
CA SER A 41 -27.21 10.73 17.69
C SER A 41 -27.96 10.32 18.96
N VAL A 42 -27.53 10.83 20.11
CA VAL A 42 -28.27 10.67 21.37
C VAL A 42 -29.73 11.09 21.21
N ARG A 43 -30.65 10.28 21.73
CA ARG A 43 -32.09 10.61 21.76
C ARG A 43 -32.36 11.87 22.58
N THR A 44 -33.06 12.82 22.00
CA THR A 44 -33.57 14.01 22.69
C THR A 44 -34.84 13.68 23.50
N ASP A 45 -35.26 14.56 24.41
CA ASP A 45 -36.51 14.35 25.17
C ASP A 45 -37.74 14.31 24.27
N ALA A 46 -37.72 15.06 23.15
CA ALA A 46 -38.74 14.97 22.12
C ALA A 46 -38.76 13.57 21.47
N ASP A 47 -37.59 13.00 21.15
CA ASP A 47 -37.45 11.64 20.60
C ASP A 47 -37.88 10.54 21.59
N ARG A 48 -37.78 10.82 22.89
CA ARG A 48 -38.31 9.92 23.92
C ARG A 48 -39.83 9.99 23.97
N GLY A 49 -40.40 11.20 23.93
CA GLY A 49 -41.84 11.42 23.98
C GLY A 49 -42.63 10.85 22.79
N ASN A 50 -42.03 10.81 21.60
CA ASN A 50 -42.65 10.28 20.37
C ASN A 50 -42.19 8.84 20.04
N ASN A 51 -41.37 8.22 20.90
CA ASN A 51 -40.73 6.92 20.67
C ASN A 51 -39.91 6.84 19.35
N SER A 52 -39.31 7.94 18.90
CA SER A 52 -38.39 7.96 17.76
C SER A 52 -36.94 7.71 18.18
N LEU A 53 -36.13 7.33 17.20
CA LEU A 53 -34.69 7.24 17.35
C LEU A 53 -34.07 8.62 17.12
N GLY A 54 -32.86 8.82 17.65
CA GLY A 54 -32.04 9.96 17.27
C GLY A 54 -31.71 9.92 15.77
N ARG A 55 -31.18 11.03 15.26
CA ARG A 55 -30.83 11.17 13.84
C ARG A 55 -29.80 10.12 13.44
N GLU A 56 -30.07 9.40 12.36
CA GLU A 56 -29.10 8.47 11.77
C GLU A 56 -27.97 9.23 11.05
N HIS A 57 -26.75 8.78 11.27
CA HIS A 57 -25.54 9.28 10.62
C HIS A 57 -25.08 8.33 9.51
N PRO A 58 -24.51 8.87 8.41
CA PRO A 58 -23.93 8.03 7.37
C PRO A 58 -22.79 7.19 7.94
N LEU A 59 -22.63 5.97 7.42
CA LEU A 59 -21.57 5.06 7.84
C LEU A 59 -20.20 5.64 7.44
N LYS A 60 -19.47 6.19 8.40
CA LYS A 60 -18.11 6.67 8.21
C LYS A 60 -17.11 5.62 8.67
N ILE A 61 -16.08 5.40 7.86
CA ILE A 61 -15.04 4.39 8.12
C ILE A 61 -14.27 4.75 9.39
N GLU A 62 -13.96 6.03 9.59
CA GLU A 62 -13.18 6.54 10.72
C GLU A 62 -13.87 6.23 12.05
N ASP A 63 -15.18 6.46 12.12
CA ASP A 63 -16.00 6.17 13.30
C ASP A 63 -15.98 4.67 13.62
N ARG A 64 -16.05 3.82 12.60
CA ARG A 64 -16.05 2.36 12.80
C ARG A 64 -14.67 1.79 13.13
N VAL A 65 -13.60 2.38 12.59
CA VAL A 65 -12.23 2.05 12.99
C VAL A 65 -11.99 2.44 14.45
N GLU A 66 -12.47 3.60 14.88
CA GLU A 66 -12.40 4.03 16.28
C GLU A 66 -13.17 3.08 17.20
N TRP A 67 -14.39 2.69 16.81
CA TRP A 67 -15.18 1.70 17.53
C TRP A 67 -14.44 0.35 17.67
N LEU A 68 -13.87 -0.20 16.59
CA LEU A 68 -13.08 -1.43 16.64
C LEU A 68 -11.80 -1.30 17.49
N GLN A 69 -11.24 -0.09 17.61
CA GLN A 69 -10.07 0.19 18.46
C GLN A 69 -10.42 0.27 19.96
N LEU A 70 -11.70 0.30 20.33
CA LEU A 70 -12.13 0.18 21.73
C LEU A 70 -11.93 -1.24 22.28
N GLN A 71 -11.62 -2.23 21.44
CA GLN A 71 -11.28 -3.57 21.87
C GLN A 71 -9.95 -3.61 22.64
N PRO A 72 -9.74 -4.58 23.55
CA PRO A 72 -8.43 -4.83 24.14
C PRO A 72 -7.33 -4.98 23.09
N SER A 73 -6.10 -4.58 23.43
CA SER A 73 -4.95 -4.64 22.50
C SER A 73 -4.68 -6.04 21.94
N SER A 74 -5.03 -7.10 22.68
CA SER A 74 -4.97 -8.50 22.22
C SER A 74 -5.98 -8.80 21.11
N ASP A 75 -7.16 -8.18 21.18
CA ASP A 75 -8.31 -8.52 20.34
C ASP A 75 -8.35 -7.61 19.11
N GLN A 76 -7.70 -6.44 19.15
CA GLN A 76 -7.59 -5.52 18.01
C GLN A 76 -6.96 -6.14 16.75
N VAL A 77 -6.15 -7.20 16.91
CA VAL A 77 -5.49 -7.90 15.80
C VAL A 77 -6.32 -9.07 15.26
N GLU A 78 -7.44 -9.41 15.90
CA GLU A 78 -8.32 -10.49 15.48
C GLU A 78 -8.99 -10.14 14.15
N PRO A 79 -8.92 -11.00 13.11
CA PRO A 79 -9.45 -10.65 11.80
C PRO A 79 -10.97 -10.50 11.75
N GLN A 80 -11.71 -11.28 12.55
CA GLN A 80 -13.15 -11.47 12.37
C GLN A 80 -13.97 -10.16 12.46
N PRO A 81 -13.81 -9.29 13.48
CA PRO A 81 -14.59 -8.05 13.57
C PRO A 81 -14.34 -7.09 12.40
N TRP A 82 -13.09 -7.02 11.94
CA TRP A 82 -12.70 -6.19 10.79
C TRP A 82 -13.25 -6.76 9.47
N MET A 83 -13.25 -8.08 9.33
CA MET A 83 -13.81 -8.76 8.15
C MET A 83 -15.32 -8.58 8.06
N GLN A 84 -16.04 -8.63 9.19
CA GLN A 84 -17.48 -8.37 9.23
C GLN A 84 -17.81 -6.96 8.74
N LEU A 85 -17.07 -5.95 9.21
CA LEU A 85 -17.24 -4.57 8.78
C LEU A 85 -16.88 -4.39 7.29
N ALA A 86 -15.79 -5.01 6.84
CA ALA A 86 -15.41 -4.96 5.43
C ALA A 86 -16.47 -5.62 4.54
N ALA A 87 -17.07 -6.74 4.97
CA ALA A 87 -18.15 -7.39 4.25
C ALA A 87 -19.39 -6.51 4.17
N LEU A 88 -19.76 -5.83 5.26
CA LEU A 88 -20.85 -4.84 5.28
C LEU A 88 -20.60 -3.70 4.26
N LEU A 89 -19.40 -3.13 4.25
CA LEU A 89 -19.05 -2.05 3.32
C LEU A 89 -19.13 -2.51 1.86
N ARG A 90 -18.66 -3.72 1.54
CA ARG A 90 -18.82 -4.30 0.20
C ARG A 90 -20.29 -4.51 -0.18
N ALA A 91 -21.11 -5.00 0.75
CA ALA A 91 -22.54 -5.17 0.52
C ALA A 91 -23.25 -3.84 0.24
N LYS A 92 -22.74 -2.74 0.80
CA LYS A 92 -23.20 -1.36 0.53
C LYS A 92 -22.59 -0.74 -0.73
N GLY A 93 -21.70 -1.44 -1.45
CA GLY A 93 -21.02 -0.95 -2.65
C GLY A 93 -19.77 -0.09 -2.39
N ASP A 94 -19.33 0.05 -1.14
CA ASP A 94 -18.12 0.78 -0.78
C ASP A 94 -16.89 -0.16 -0.70
N GLU A 95 -16.39 -0.54 -1.88
CA GLU A 95 -15.21 -1.42 -1.98
C GLU A 95 -13.93 -0.74 -1.48
N ASP A 96 -13.81 0.58 -1.69
CA ASP A 96 -12.63 1.34 -1.25
C ASP A 96 -12.57 1.45 0.28
N GLY A 97 -13.73 1.66 0.93
CA GLY A 97 -13.86 1.59 2.37
C GLY A 97 -13.55 0.21 2.94
N ALA A 98 -14.04 -0.86 2.30
CA ALA A 98 -13.72 -2.23 2.71
C ALA A 98 -12.20 -2.51 2.67
N LYS A 99 -11.51 -2.07 1.61
CA LYS A 99 -10.04 -2.18 1.53
C LYS A 99 -9.36 -1.35 2.62
N ARG A 100 -9.89 -0.15 2.94
CA ARG A 100 -9.34 0.71 3.99
C ARG A 100 -9.42 0.05 5.38
N ILE A 101 -10.54 -0.58 5.71
CA ILE A 101 -10.71 -1.35 6.96
C ILE A 101 -9.66 -2.47 7.06
N LEU A 102 -9.49 -3.25 5.99
CA LEU A 102 -8.48 -4.31 5.97
C LEU A 102 -7.04 -3.79 6.04
N PHE A 103 -6.78 -2.60 5.51
CA PHE A 103 -5.49 -1.93 5.67
C PHE A 103 -5.22 -1.56 7.13
N GLU A 104 -6.20 -1.02 7.86
CA GLU A 104 -6.04 -0.68 9.28
C GLU A 104 -5.83 -1.94 10.14
N LEU A 105 -6.52 -3.05 9.85
CA LEU A 105 -6.23 -4.37 10.46
C LEU A 105 -4.77 -4.78 10.27
N ARG A 106 -4.26 -4.75 9.03
CA ARG A 106 -2.87 -5.11 8.75
C ARG A 106 -1.87 -4.18 9.43
N ARG A 107 -2.20 -2.89 9.52
CA ARG A 107 -1.41 -1.91 10.24
C ARG A 107 -1.37 -2.20 11.74
N ALA A 108 -2.49 -2.64 12.34
CA ALA A 108 -2.55 -3.09 13.72
C ALA A 108 -1.71 -4.35 13.94
N GLN A 109 -1.87 -5.37 13.08
CA GLN A 109 -1.07 -6.61 13.11
C GLN A 109 0.43 -6.38 12.90
N ALA A 110 0.81 -5.35 12.15
CA ALA A 110 2.20 -5.01 11.92
C ALA A 110 2.87 -4.32 13.13
N LYS A 111 2.12 -3.87 14.14
CA LYS A 111 2.69 -3.23 15.36
C LYS A 111 3.57 -4.18 16.17
N SER A 112 3.30 -5.49 16.13
CA SER A 112 4.09 -6.50 16.85
C SER A 112 5.40 -6.87 16.15
N ALA A 113 5.59 -6.42 14.90
CA ALA A 113 6.78 -6.71 14.13
C ALA A 113 7.91 -5.69 14.37
N ASN A 114 9.15 -6.12 14.18
CA ASN A 114 10.31 -5.24 14.16
C ASN A 114 10.16 -4.16 13.07
N GLN A 115 10.78 -3.00 13.28
CA GLN A 115 10.56 -1.80 12.45
C GLN A 115 10.72 -2.04 10.95
N THR A 116 11.71 -2.83 10.52
CA THR A 116 11.94 -3.18 9.11
C THR A 116 10.79 -4.00 8.53
N VAL A 117 10.44 -5.11 9.20
CA VAL A 117 9.33 -5.99 8.79
C VAL A 117 8.01 -5.22 8.78
N ARG A 118 7.80 -4.32 9.74
CA ARG A 118 6.63 -3.45 9.80
C ARG A 118 6.51 -2.53 8.58
N VAL A 119 7.60 -1.86 8.20
CA VAL A 119 7.63 -1.02 6.99
C VAL A 119 7.30 -1.83 5.74
N TRP A 120 7.91 -3.00 5.58
CA TRP A 120 7.62 -3.90 4.46
C TRP A 120 6.16 -4.35 4.43
N LYS A 121 5.62 -4.84 5.56
CA LYS A 121 4.21 -5.26 5.66
C LYS A 121 3.23 -4.14 5.31
N ILE A 122 3.49 -2.92 5.80
CA ILE A 122 2.64 -1.76 5.49
C ILE A 122 2.76 -1.37 4.01
N GLY A 123 3.98 -1.39 3.45
CA GLY A 123 4.21 -1.13 2.03
C GLY A 123 3.45 -2.11 1.13
N PHE A 124 3.56 -3.41 1.39
CA PHE A 124 2.81 -4.44 0.66
C PHE A 124 1.30 -4.30 0.81
N ALA A 125 0.82 -4.00 2.03
CA ALA A 125 -0.60 -3.78 2.26
C ALA A 125 -1.14 -2.59 1.45
N ARG A 126 -0.36 -1.52 1.32
CA ARG A 126 -0.71 -0.34 0.53
C ARG A 126 -0.73 -0.65 -0.97
N LEU A 127 0.24 -1.42 -1.47
CA LEU A 127 0.25 -1.89 -2.86
C LEU A 127 -0.99 -2.72 -3.20
N GLN A 128 -1.44 -3.58 -2.28
CA GLN A 128 -2.67 -4.36 -2.49
C GLN A 128 -3.92 -3.48 -2.51
N GLN A 129 -3.95 -2.38 -1.76
CA GLN A 129 -5.07 -1.45 -1.77
C GLN A 129 -5.13 -0.67 -3.09
N GLN A 130 -3.98 -0.21 -3.59
CA GLN A 130 -3.88 0.59 -4.81
C GLN A 130 -2.67 0.13 -5.66
N PRO A 131 -2.88 -0.68 -6.71
CA PRO A 131 -1.79 -1.30 -7.46
C PRO A 131 -0.93 -0.29 -8.22
N LEU A 132 -1.47 0.88 -8.59
CA LEU A 132 -0.72 1.93 -9.30
C LEU A 132 0.46 2.48 -8.52
N TRP A 133 0.50 2.30 -7.20
CA TRP A 133 1.67 2.71 -6.40
C TRP A 133 2.93 1.91 -6.72
N VAL A 134 2.84 0.79 -7.44
CA VAL A 134 4.00 0.04 -7.96
C VAL A 134 4.82 0.86 -8.96
N LEU A 135 4.23 1.88 -9.59
CA LEU A 135 4.93 2.76 -10.51
C LEU A 135 6.01 3.59 -9.81
N LEU A 136 5.83 3.92 -8.53
CA LEU A 136 6.79 4.72 -7.77
C LEU A 136 8.11 3.97 -7.50
N PRO A 137 8.12 2.74 -6.95
CA PRO A 137 9.37 2.00 -6.80
C PRO A 137 10.03 1.70 -8.15
N ILE A 138 9.26 1.40 -9.20
CA ILE A 138 9.79 1.26 -10.57
C ILE A 138 10.51 2.54 -10.99
N ALA A 139 9.85 3.70 -10.88
CA ALA A 139 10.47 4.97 -11.23
C ALA A 139 11.72 5.26 -10.40
N LEU A 140 11.70 4.95 -9.10
CA LEU A 140 12.84 5.16 -8.20
C LEU A 140 14.03 4.25 -8.56
N THR A 141 13.80 2.96 -8.82
CA THR A 141 14.87 2.03 -9.22
C THR A 141 15.43 2.42 -10.58
N THR A 142 14.57 2.78 -11.53
CA THR A 142 15.00 3.21 -12.86
C THR A 142 15.82 4.49 -12.79
N LEU A 143 15.44 5.47 -11.97
CA LEU A 143 16.23 6.69 -11.76
C LEU A 143 17.58 6.40 -11.09
N LEU A 144 17.59 5.54 -10.08
CA LEU A 144 18.83 5.13 -9.40
C LEU A 144 19.78 4.43 -10.38
N ALA A 145 19.28 3.45 -11.12
CA ALA A 145 20.02 2.75 -12.16
C ALA A 145 20.51 3.73 -13.24
N SER A 146 19.66 4.67 -13.66
CA SER A 146 20.02 5.69 -14.67
C SER A 146 21.19 6.54 -14.19
N CYS A 147 21.19 6.93 -12.91
CA CYS A 147 22.29 7.68 -12.31
C CYS A 147 23.59 6.85 -12.25
N LEU A 148 23.49 5.56 -11.90
CA LEU A 148 24.63 4.64 -11.90
C LEU A 148 25.23 4.47 -13.31
N PHE A 149 24.40 4.22 -14.32
CA PHE A 149 24.87 4.06 -15.70
C PHE A 149 25.33 5.38 -16.33
N TRP A 150 24.73 6.51 -15.92
CA TRP A 150 25.25 7.83 -16.27
C TRP A 150 26.67 8.01 -15.74
N CYS A 151 26.87 7.72 -14.44
CA CYS A 151 28.18 7.73 -13.80
C CYS A 151 29.19 6.78 -14.46
N ALA A 152 28.75 5.60 -14.89
CA ALA A 152 29.59 4.63 -15.60
C ALA A 152 29.99 5.16 -16.98
N SER A 153 29.02 5.66 -17.76
CA SER A 153 29.28 6.19 -19.10
C SER A 153 30.14 7.45 -19.10
N ALA A 154 29.93 8.37 -18.16
CA ALA A 154 30.75 9.58 -18.00
C ALA A 154 32.22 9.25 -17.67
N ARG A 155 32.47 8.10 -17.03
CA ARG A 155 33.81 7.59 -16.73
C ARG A 155 34.38 6.69 -17.84
N GLY A 156 33.64 6.47 -18.93
CA GLY A 156 34.05 5.58 -20.02
C GLY A 156 33.98 4.08 -19.68
N ALA A 157 33.22 3.70 -18.66
CA ALA A 157 33.07 2.29 -18.26
C ALA A 157 31.98 1.53 -19.04
N MET A 158 31.28 2.21 -19.96
CA MET A 158 30.30 1.59 -20.87
C MET A 158 30.87 1.62 -22.28
N ALA A 159 30.94 0.45 -22.93
CA ALA A 159 31.51 0.29 -24.26
C ALA A 159 30.53 -0.37 -25.23
N PRO A 160 30.67 -0.10 -26.55
CA PRO A 160 29.93 -0.80 -27.59
C PRO A 160 30.24 -2.30 -27.60
N THR A 161 29.23 -3.14 -27.85
CA THR A 161 29.38 -4.61 -27.93
C THR A 161 29.93 -5.07 -29.29
N ASN A 162 29.65 -4.35 -30.37
CA ASN A 162 30.14 -4.70 -31.71
C ASN A 162 31.65 -4.43 -31.83
N LYS A 163 32.41 -5.40 -32.34
CA LYS A 163 33.87 -5.32 -32.51
C LYS A 163 34.34 -4.08 -33.28
N GLU A 164 33.70 -3.74 -34.40
CA GLU A 164 34.07 -2.55 -35.20
C GLU A 164 33.78 -1.25 -34.44
N ALA A 165 32.63 -1.19 -33.76
CA ALA A 165 32.24 -0.06 -32.93
C ALA A 165 33.14 0.11 -31.70
N TYR A 166 33.57 -0.99 -31.09
CA TYR A 166 34.49 -0.99 -29.96
C TYR A 166 35.90 -0.51 -30.35
N LEU A 167 36.41 -0.94 -31.52
CA LEU A 167 37.68 -0.45 -32.05
C LEU A 167 37.61 1.06 -32.36
N ALA A 168 36.53 1.53 -32.99
CA ALA A 168 36.34 2.96 -33.23
C ALA A 168 36.27 3.76 -31.92
N TRP A 169 35.47 3.29 -30.95
CA TRP A 169 35.34 3.93 -29.63
C TRP A 169 36.66 3.97 -28.85
N SER A 170 37.40 2.86 -28.79
CA SER A 170 38.67 2.77 -28.04
C SER A 170 39.79 3.62 -28.63
N THR A 171 39.79 3.83 -29.96
CA THR A 171 40.73 4.73 -30.65
C THR A 171 40.32 6.20 -30.63
N GLY A 172 39.15 6.53 -30.07
CA GLY A 172 38.58 7.88 -30.08
C GLY A 172 38.02 8.31 -31.45
N ALA A 173 37.91 7.38 -32.40
CA ALA A 173 37.29 7.61 -33.69
C ALA A 173 35.76 7.74 -33.54
N PRO A 174 35.10 8.55 -34.39
CA PRO A 174 33.66 8.70 -34.34
C PRO A 174 32.97 7.35 -34.65
N LEU A 175 31.98 6.99 -33.84
CA LEU A 175 31.10 5.86 -34.12
C LEU A 175 30.29 6.11 -35.40
N ASN A 176 29.99 5.04 -36.14
CA ASN A 176 29.10 5.09 -37.29
C ASN A 176 27.75 5.71 -36.87
N THR A 177 27.22 6.62 -37.70
CA THR A 177 25.90 7.26 -37.52
C THR A 177 24.73 6.29 -37.30
N VAL A 178 24.86 5.04 -37.77
CA VAL A 178 23.87 3.98 -37.58
C VAL A 178 23.92 3.35 -36.17
N TYR A 179 25.03 3.48 -35.46
CA TYR A 179 25.16 2.92 -34.11
C TYR A 179 24.43 3.81 -33.09
N PRO A 180 23.51 3.26 -32.27
CA PRO A 180 22.75 4.06 -31.33
C PRO A 180 23.66 4.65 -30.26
N ARG A 181 23.46 5.93 -29.95
CA ARG A 181 24.13 6.60 -28.83
C ARG A 181 23.65 6.00 -27.51
N PHE A 182 24.56 5.85 -26.57
CA PHE A 182 24.20 5.41 -25.23
C PHE A 182 23.24 6.40 -24.57
N ASN A 183 22.14 5.90 -24.01
CA ASN A 183 21.24 6.66 -23.17
C ASN A 183 21.02 5.90 -21.85
N PRO A 184 21.56 6.39 -20.72
CA PRO A 184 21.46 5.71 -19.44
C PRO A 184 20.03 5.45 -18.98
N PHE A 185 19.10 6.36 -19.27
CA PHE A 185 17.71 6.22 -18.87
C PHE A 185 17.01 5.08 -19.61
N PHE A 186 17.09 5.04 -20.93
CA PHE A 186 16.47 3.97 -21.71
C PHE A 186 17.14 2.61 -21.45
N TYR A 187 18.46 2.60 -21.25
CA TYR A 187 19.19 1.40 -20.85
C TYR A 187 18.73 0.86 -19.49
N SER A 188 18.52 1.73 -18.50
CA SER A 188 17.94 1.33 -17.21
C SER A 188 16.51 0.84 -17.32
N LEU A 189 15.68 1.55 -18.08
CA LEU A 189 14.28 1.20 -18.25
C LEU A 189 14.10 -0.17 -18.92
N GLU A 190 14.90 -0.48 -19.92
CA GLU A 190 14.92 -1.78 -20.62
C GLU A 190 15.39 -2.94 -19.72
N ASN A 191 16.32 -2.68 -18.79
CA ASN A 191 16.77 -3.67 -17.82
C ASN A 191 15.79 -3.87 -16.65
N ASP A 192 15.13 -2.80 -16.19
CA ASP A 192 14.17 -2.86 -15.07
C ASP A 192 12.81 -3.44 -15.51
N LEU A 193 12.41 -3.20 -16.76
CA LEU A 193 11.11 -3.61 -17.29
C LEU A 193 11.28 -4.56 -18.49
N PRO A 194 11.10 -5.89 -18.30
CA PRO A 194 11.28 -6.87 -19.37
C PRO A 194 10.23 -6.77 -20.50
N LEU A 195 9.28 -5.84 -20.38
CA LEU A 195 8.22 -5.58 -21.36
C LEU A 195 8.64 -4.58 -22.44
N VAL A 196 9.76 -3.88 -22.27
CA VAL A 196 10.18 -2.80 -23.16
C VAL A 196 11.54 -3.14 -23.75
N LYS A 197 11.64 -3.18 -25.08
CA LYS A 197 12.89 -3.43 -25.80
C LYS A 197 13.22 -2.29 -26.76
N PHE A 198 14.28 -1.55 -26.44
CA PHE A 198 14.86 -0.51 -27.29
C PHE A 198 16.13 -0.98 -28.01
N GLY A 199 16.68 -2.13 -27.61
CA GLY A 199 17.90 -2.71 -28.14
C GLY A 199 19.16 -2.00 -27.69
N LEU A 200 19.12 -1.25 -26.58
CA LEU A 200 20.31 -0.58 -26.03
C LEU A 200 21.18 -1.57 -25.24
N ASP A 201 20.55 -2.52 -24.55
CA ASP A 201 21.22 -3.62 -23.84
C ASP A 201 22.03 -4.54 -24.77
N ASP A 202 21.57 -4.75 -26.00
CA ASP A 202 22.30 -5.50 -27.02
C ASP A 202 23.53 -4.75 -27.58
N LYS A 203 23.55 -3.41 -27.48
CA LYS A 203 24.54 -2.54 -28.13
C LYS A 203 25.55 -1.95 -27.18
N TRP A 204 25.25 -1.88 -25.88
CA TRP A 204 26.13 -1.29 -24.89
C TRP A 204 26.25 -2.24 -23.70
N ALA A 205 27.47 -2.41 -23.19
CA ALA A 205 27.72 -3.23 -22.02
C ALA A 205 28.83 -2.61 -21.15
N PRO A 206 28.89 -2.96 -19.86
CA PRO A 206 30.04 -2.61 -19.02
C PRO A 206 31.34 -3.14 -19.65
N ASP A 207 32.34 -2.27 -19.79
CA ASP A 207 33.64 -2.63 -20.34
C ASP A 207 34.44 -3.49 -19.35
N GLN A 208 34.72 -4.73 -19.74
CA GLN A 208 35.47 -5.69 -18.94
C GLN A 208 36.94 -5.29 -18.75
N THR A 209 37.47 -4.42 -19.61
CA THR A 209 38.85 -3.95 -19.57
C THR A 209 39.01 -2.62 -18.83
N TYR A 210 37.90 -2.05 -18.33
CA TYR A 210 37.88 -0.77 -17.64
C TYR A 210 38.74 -0.81 -16.38
N LYS A 211 39.67 0.14 -16.28
CA LYS A 211 40.41 0.44 -15.05
C LYS A 211 40.01 1.83 -14.56
N PRO A 212 39.58 1.98 -13.29
CA PRO A 212 39.31 3.29 -12.73
C PRO A 212 40.58 4.13 -12.79
N LYS A 213 40.46 5.38 -13.24
CA LYS A 213 41.54 6.36 -13.10
C LYS A 213 41.52 6.86 -11.66
N ASP A 214 42.61 6.62 -10.93
CA ASP A 214 42.82 7.10 -9.56
C ASP A 214 42.72 8.64 -9.46
#